data_AF-A0A845U9B0-F1
#
_entry.id   AF-A0A845U9B0-F1
#
_cell.length_a   1.000
_cell.length_b   1.000
_cell.length_c   1.000
_cell.angle_alpha   90.00
_cell.angle_beta   90.00
_cell.angle_gamma   90.00
#
_symmetry.space_group_name_H-M   'P 1'
#
loop_
_entity.id
_entity.type
_entity.pdbx_description
1 polymer ?
#
loop_
_entity_poly.entity_id
_entity_poly.type
_entity_poly.pdbx_seq_one_letter_code
_entity_poly.pdbx_strand_id
1 'polypeptide(L)'
;MPKRPSPAARRYFAWILATTIIGYAMFAIGLSVHVIDRQSGVRIDLYAALRALDRLHREALSQTTTDQERQSVETAWRNERAFAAASPIQARHIAQTLISHLNQQYPDNACGRKDPAFVATTALPARPACMIAVGTKGRIVQVTGYDTQGIAMDNFYEYLYAPVSPSD
;
A
#
# COMPACT_ATOMS: atom_id res chain seq x y z
N MET A 1 24.71 -9.96 -55.92
CA MET A 1 25.44 -9.70 -54.66
C MET A 1 24.80 -8.49 -53.97
N PRO A 2 24.35 -8.58 -52.71
CA PRO A 2 23.75 -7.43 -52.04
C PRO A 2 24.80 -6.32 -51.86
N LYS A 3 24.47 -5.12 -52.34
CA LYS A 3 25.32 -3.93 -52.28
C LYS A 3 25.57 -3.62 -50.79
N ARG A 4 26.83 -3.67 -50.35
CA ARG A 4 27.17 -3.32 -48.95
C ARG A 4 26.79 -1.86 -48.70
N PRO A 5 26.11 -1.53 -47.58
CA PRO A 5 25.74 -0.16 -47.26
C PRO A 5 26.98 0.70 -47.08
N SER A 6 26.90 1.95 -47.56
CA SER A 6 28.02 2.90 -47.51
C SER A 6 28.44 3.20 -46.06
N PRO A 7 29.71 3.59 -45.82
CA PRO A 7 30.18 3.96 -44.48
C PRO A 7 29.34 5.06 -43.81
N ALA A 8 28.85 6.02 -44.59
CA ALA A 8 27.96 7.09 -44.11
C ALA A 8 26.59 6.53 -43.67
N ALA A 9 25.98 5.64 -44.47
CA ALA A 9 24.72 4.99 -44.12
C ALA A 9 24.85 4.12 -42.87
N ARG A 10 25.98 3.43 -42.70
CA ARG A 10 26.29 2.65 -41.48
C ARG A 10 26.41 3.54 -40.24
N ARG A 11 27.09 4.68 -40.34
CA ARG A 11 27.22 5.64 -39.23
C ARG A 11 25.87 6.26 -38.87
N TYR A 12 25.07 6.63 -39.86
CA TYR A 12 23.73 7.17 -39.64
C TYR A 12 22.81 6.14 -38.97
N PHE A 13 22.81 4.90 -39.45
CA PHE A 13 22.08 3.80 -38.82
C PHE A 13 22.55 3.55 -37.37
N ALA A 14 23.87 3.52 -37.13
CA ALA A 14 24.42 3.34 -35.80
C ALA A 14 24.00 4.46 -34.83
N TRP A 15 23.95 5.71 -35.29
CA TRP A 15 23.44 6.83 -34.51
C TRP A 15 21.96 6.69 -34.18
N ILE A 16 21.10 6.38 -35.17
CA ILE A 16 19.68 6.13 -34.92
C ILE A 16 19.48 5.01 -33.90
N LEU A 17 20.21 3.90 -34.07
CA LEU A 17 20.13 2.76 -33.17
C LEU A 17 20.56 3.16 -31.75
N ALA A 18 21.68 3.87 -31.61
CA ALA A 18 22.17 4.35 -30.32
C ALA A 18 21.16 5.29 -29.65
N THR A 19 20.62 6.27 -30.38
CA THR A 19 19.60 7.19 -29.86
C THR A 19 18.33 6.45 -29.44
N THR A 20 17.91 5.44 -30.20
CA THR A 20 16.73 4.62 -29.86
C THR A 20 16.96 3.81 -28.59
N ILE A 21 18.13 3.16 -28.47
CA ILE A 21 18.50 2.38 -27.28
C ILE A 21 18.57 3.30 -26.04
N ILE A 22 19.25 4.43 -26.14
CA ILE A 22 19.39 5.39 -25.03
C ILE A 22 18.02 5.96 -24.66
N GLY A 23 17.22 6.37 -25.63
CA GLY A 23 15.88 6.91 -25.40
C GLY A 23 14.96 5.91 -24.69
N TYR A 24 14.97 4.66 -25.17
CA TYR A 24 14.23 3.58 -24.51
C TYR A 24 14.72 3.31 -23.09
N ALA A 25 16.03 3.22 -22.88
CA ALA A 25 16.62 2.96 -21.57
C ALA A 25 16.25 4.06 -20.56
N MET A 26 16.37 5.33 -20.94
CA MET A 26 16.00 6.47 -20.09
C MET A 26 14.51 6.45 -19.75
N PHE A 27 13.65 6.16 -20.73
CA PHE A 27 12.21 6.06 -20.51
C PHE A 27 11.87 4.90 -19.55
N ALA A 28 12.47 3.73 -19.75
CA ALA A 28 12.27 2.57 -18.88
C ALA A 28 12.74 2.83 -17.45
N ILE A 29 13.88 3.50 -17.26
CA ILE A 29 14.37 3.92 -15.94
C ILE A 29 13.37 4.88 -15.28
N GLY A 30 12.94 5.92 -16.01
CA GLY A 30 11.97 6.89 -15.50
C GLY A 30 10.66 6.25 -15.08
N LEU A 31 10.12 5.33 -15.90
CA LEU A 31 8.92 4.57 -15.57
C LEU A 31 9.14 3.67 -14.34
N SER A 32 10.29 3.02 -14.24
CA SER A 32 10.61 2.15 -13.11
C SER A 32 10.67 2.94 -11.80
N VAL A 33 11.36 4.09 -11.80
CA VAL A 33 11.41 4.99 -10.63
C VAL A 33 10.02 5.47 -10.27
N HIS A 34 9.21 5.87 -11.24
CA HIS A 34 7.84 6.31 -11.00
C HIS A 34 6.97 5.22 -10.35
N VAL A 35 7.04 3.99 -10.86
CA VAL A 35 6.29 2.86 -10.28
C VAL A 35 6.78 2.53 -8.87
N ILE A 36 8.09 2.54 -8.64
CA ILE A 36 8.69 2.29 -7.32
C ILE A 36 8.25 3.34 -6.31
N ASP A 37 8.28 4.62 -6.67
CA ASP A 37 7.87 5.73 -5.81
C ASP A 37 6.38 5.62 -5.44
N ARG A 38 5.52 5.42 -6.44
CA ARG A 38 4.07 5.24 -6.25
C ARG A 38 3.76 4.02 -5.38
N GLN A 39 4.43 2.89 -5.64
CA GLN A 39 4.25 1.68 -4.85
C GLN A 39 4.78 1.86 -3.42
N SER A 40 5.88 2.59 -3.24
CA SER A 40 6.41 2.94 -1.92
C SER A 40 5.41 3.73 -1.09
N GLY A 41 4.74 4.73 -1.69
CA GLY A 41 3.69 5.50 -1.02
C GLY A 41 2.55 4.61 -0.48
N VAL A 42 2.02 3.70 -1.30
CA VAL A 42 0.96 2.77 -0.86
C VAL A 42 1.43 1.88 0.30
N ARG A 43 2.68 1.41 0.23
CA ARG A 43 3.27 0.59 1.30
C ARG A 43 3.41 1.38 2.60
N ILE A 44 3.76 2.67 2.52
CA ILE A 44 3.82 3.56 3.68
C ILE A 44 2.45 3.72 4.31
N ASP A 45 1.42 3.98 3.51
CA ASP A 45 0.04 4.14 3.97
C ASP A 45 -0.49 2.86 4.64
N LEU A 46 -0.27 1.70 4.00
CA LEU A 46 -0.64 0.40 4.56
C LEU A 46 0.10 0.14 5.87
N TYR A 47 1.40 0.39 5.91
CA TYR A 47 2.21 0.22 7.12
C TYR A 47 1.76 1.14 8.26
N ALA A 48 1.35 2.38 7.95
CA ALA A 48 0.79 3.30 8.93
C ALA A 48 -0.53 2.75 9.53
N ALA A 49 -1.43 2.25 8.69
CA ALA A 49 -2.66 1.61 9.14
C ALA A 49 -2.40 0.35 10.00
N LEU A 50 -1.48 -0.51 9.56
CA LEU A 50 -1.11 -1.71 10.31
C LEU A 50 -0.47 -1.36 11.66
N ARG A 51 0.41 -0.35 11.72
CA ARG A 51 0.96 0.15 12.99
C ARG A 51 -0.12 0.71 13.91
N ALA A 52 -1.11 1.41 13.38
CA ALA A 52 -2.22 1.91 14.19
C ALA A 52 -3.05 0.76 14.78
N LEU A 53 -3.34 -0.28 14.00
CA LEU A 53 -3.99 -1.49 14.52
C LEU A 53 -3.12 -2.22 15.56
N ASP A 54 -1.81 -2.29 15.37
CA ASP A 54 -0.88 -2.90 16.32
C ASP A 54 -0.86 -2.15 17.67
N ARG A 55 -0.93 -0.81 17.64
CA ARG A 55 -1.04 0.00 18.87
C ARG A 55 -2.33 -0.33 19.62
N LEU A 56 -3.47 -0.32 18.93
CA LEU A 56 -4.76 -0.70 19.52
C LEU A 56 -4.74 -2.13 20.07
N HIS A 57 -4.11 -3.05 19.34
CA HIS A 57 -3.92 -4.43 19.78
C HIS A 57 -3.13 -4.51 21.09
N ARG A 58 -1.98 -3.83 21.17
CA ARG A 58 -1.15 -3.78 22.39
C ARG A 58 -1.87 -3.12 23.57
N GLU A 59 -2.58 -2.03 23.32
CA GLU A 59 -3.41 -1.36 24.33
C GLU A 59 -4.50 -2.30 24.85
N ALA A 60 -5.23 -2.98 23.97
CA ALA A 60 -6.25 -3.95 24.38
C ALA A 60 -5.64 -5.09 25.21
N LEU A 61 -4.51 -5.68 24.79
CA LEU A 61 -3.83 -6.72 25.57
C LEU A 61 -3.48 -6.27 27.00
N SER A 62 -3.05 -5.01 27.16
CA SER A 62 -2.72 -4.45 28.47
C SER A 62 -3.92 -4.26 29.39
N GLN A 63 -5.12 -4.12 28.82
CA GLN A 63 -6.38 -3.89 29.54
C GLN A 63 -7.21 -5.17 29.74
N THR A 64 -6.84 -6.25 29.06
CA THR A 64 -7.63 -7.49 29.07
C THR A 64 -7.42 -8.26 30.38
N THR A 65 -8.51 -8.59 31.06
CA THR A 65 -8.48 -9.27 32.37
C THR A 65 -8.74 -10.77 32.29
N THR A 66 -9.31 -11.27 31.19
CA THR A 66 -9.61 -12.69 31.00
C THR A 66 -8.74 -13.35 29.94
N ASP A 67 -8.40 -14.63 30.14
CA ASP A 67 -7.56 -15.38 29.18
C ASP A 67 -8.26 -15.58 27.83
N GLN A 68 -9.58 -15.74 27.83
CA GLN A 68 -10.36 -15.91 26.61
C GLN A 68 -10.36 -14.64 25.74
N GLU A 69 -10.52 -13.46 26.34
CA GLU A 69 -10.43 -12.21 25.60
C GLU A 69 -9.02 -11.98 25.08
N ARG A 70 -7.99 -12.25 25.91
CA ARG A 70 -6.58 -12.11 25.53
C ARG A 70 -6.27 -12.99 24.31
N GLN A 71 -6.68 -14.25 24.36
CA GLN A 71 -6.49 -15.18 23.25
C GLN A 71 -7.21 -14.70 21.97
N SER A 72 -8.39 -14.09 22.09
CA SER A 72 -9.11 -13.56 20.93
C SER A 72 -8.40 -12.37 20.29
N VAL A 73 -7.82 -11.49 21.10
CA VAL A 73 -7.03 -10.33 20.66
C VAL A 73 -5.72 -10.78 20.00
N GLU A 74 -5.02 -11.74 20.60
CA GLU A 74 -3.80 -12.34 20.03
C GLU A 74 -4.07 -13.07 18.70
N THR A 75 -5.15 -13.84 18.63
CA THR A 75 -5.49 -14.64 17.44
C THR A 75 -5.82 -13.74 16.25
N ALA A 76 -6.58 -12.67 16.46
CA ALA A 76 -6.91 -11.71 15.40
C ALA A 76 -5.65 -11.06 14.83
N TRP A 77 -4.71 -10.66 15.69
CA TRP A 77 -3.45 -10.07 15.25
C TRP A 77 -2.57 -11.10 14.53
N ARG A 78 -2.43 -12.30 15.10
CA ARG A 78 -1.56 -13.37 14.58
C ARG A 78 -2.00 -13.88 13.21
N ASN A 79 -3.30 -13.97 12.95
CA ASN A 79 -3.83 -14.62 11.74
C ASN A 79 -4.20 -13.64 10.63
N GLU A 80 -4.54 -12.40 10.97
CA GLU A 80 -5.07 -11.45 9.99
C GLU A 80 -4.44 -10.06 10.08
N ARG A 81 -3.50 -9.83 11.02
CA ARG A 81 -3.01 -8.48 11.39
C ARG A 81 -4.17 -7.52 11.68
N ALA A 82 -5.18 -8.04 12.37
CA ALA A 82 -6.44 -7.37 12.63
C ALA A 82 -6.60 -7.04 14.11
N PHE A 83 -7.46 -6.08 14.42
CA PHE A 83 -7.81 -5.71 15.78
C PHE A 83 -9.14 -6.33 16.20
N ALA A 84 -9.18 -7.00 17.35
CA ALA A 84 -10.43 -7.52 17.92
C ALA A 84 -11.03 -6.51 18.92
N ALA A 85 -12.13 -5.88 18.52
CA ALA A 85 -12.89 -5.00 19.41
C ALA A 85 -13.78 -5.80 20.38
N ALA A 86 -14.24 -5.15 21.44
CA ALA A 86 -15.17 -5.75 22.40
C ALA A 86 -16.58 -5.95 21.81
N SER A 87 -16.98 -5.11 20.83
CA SER A 87 -18.28 -5.23 20.17
C SER A 87 -18.25 -4.80 18.70
N PRO A 88 -19.22 -5.22 17.88
CA PRO A 88 -19.35 -4.75 16.49
C PRO A 88 -19.55 -3.23 16.37
N ILE A 89 -20.23 -2.60 17.34
CA ILE A 89 -20.44 -1.16 17.37
C ILE A 89 -19.10 -0.45 17.59
N GLN A 90 -18.32 -0.93 18.55
CA GLN A 90 -16.98 -0.40 18.80
C GLN A 90 -16.05 -0.62 17.60
N ALA A 91 -16.10 -1.78 16.95
CA ALA A 91 -15.32 -2.05 15.75
C ALA A 91 -15.59 -1.03 14.63
N ARG A 92 -16.88 -0.69 14.39
CA ARG A 92 -17.26 0.33 13.40
C ARG A 92 -16.77 1.71 13.79
N HIS A 93 -16.90 2.09 15.05
CA HIS A 93 -16.40 3.36 15.55
C HIS A 93 -14.88 3.46 15.35
N ILE A 94 -14.13 2.43 15.77
CA ILE A 94 -12.67 2.37 15.59
C ILE A 94 -12.29 2.46 14.11
N ALA A 95 -12.97 1.73 13.22
CA ALA A 95 -12.72 1.79 11.79
C ALA A 95 -12.92 3.21 11.23
N GLN A 96 -14.00 3.89 11.61
CA GLN A 96 -14.28 5.27 11.18
C GLN A 96 -13.26 6.26 11.74
N THR A 97 -12.92 6.14 13.02
CA THR A 97 -11.87 6.97 13.65
C THR A 97 -10.53 6.77 12.97
N LEU A 98 -10.16 5.52 12.66
CA LEU A 98 -8.93 5.17 11.98
C LEU A 98 -8.85 5.81 10.59
N ILE A 99 -9.91 5.68 9.78
CA ILE A 99 -10.01 6.33 8.46
C ILE A 99 -9.81 7.84 8.59
N SER A 100 -10.54 8.49 9.49
CA SER A 100 -10.48 9.94 9.67
C SER A 100 -9.08 10.40 10.09
N HIS A 101 -8.50 9.74 11.09
CA HIS A 101 -7.20 10.09 11.62
C HIS A 101 -6.07 9.89 10.60
N LEU A 102 -6.09 8.77 9.88
CA LEU A 102 -5.07 8.48 8.88
C LEU A 102 -5.17 9.43 7.68
N ASN A 103 -6.37 9.74 7.19
CA ASN A 103 -6.51 10.74 6.11
C ASN A 103 -6.13 12.16 6.54
N GLN A 104 -6.17 12.49 7.84
CA GLN A 104 -5.64 13.77 8.34
C GLN A 104 -4.11 13.80 8.34
N GLN A 105 -3.46 12.67 8.65
CA GLN A 105 -2.00 12.56 8.66
C GLN A 105 -1.40 12.36 7.26
N TYR A 106 -2.15 11.67 6.40
CA TYR A 106 -1.75 11.26 5.05
C TYR A 106 -2.88 11.70 4.09
N PRO A 107 -2.95 13.00 3.76
CA PRO A 107 -4.06 13.57 3.01
C PRO A 107 -4.06 13.19 1.52
N ASP A 108 -2.90 12.82 0.98
CA ASP A 108 -2.73 12.56 -0.44
C ASP A 108 -2.66 11.06 -0.71
N ASN A 109 -3.41 10.61 -1.72
CA ASN A 109 -3.34 9.24 -2.19
C ASN A 109 -2.01 9.00 -2.92
N ALA A 110 -1.35 7.86 -2.62
CA ALA A 110 -0.07 7.51 -3.23
C ALA A 110 -0.08 7.49 -4.77
N CYS A 111 -1.20 7.21 -5.44
CA CYS A 111 -1.35 7.30 -6.90
C CYS A 111 -1.50 8.74 -7.44
N GLY A 112 -1.52 9.77 -6.59
CA GLY A 112 -1.74 11.16 -6.98
C GLY A 112 -3.18 11.48 -7.36
N ARG A 113 -4.13 10.66 -6.92
CA ARG A 113 -5.58 10.92 -7.07
C ARG A 113 -6.02 11.92 -5.99
N LYS A 114 -7.06 12.70 -6.29
CA LYS A 114 -7.68 13.64 -5.32
C LYS A 114 -8.55 12.95 -4.25
N ASP A 115 -8.69 11.63 -4.35
CA ASP A 115 -9.45 10.82 -3.40
C ASP A 115 -8.61 10.53 -2.15
N PRO A 116 -9.22 10.28 -0.99
CA PRO A 116 -8.49 9.87 0.21
C PRO A 116 -7.75 8.53 0.01
N ALA A 117 -6.62 8.36 0.70
CA ALA A 117 -5.89 7.09 0.72
C ALA A 117 -6.64 6.02 1.52
N PHE A 118 -7.24 6.40 2.66
CA PHE A 118 -7.94 5.49 3.56
C PHE A 118 -9.45 5.58 3.36
N VAL A 119 -10.10 4.46 3.07
CA VAL A 119 -11.54 4.43 2.76
C VAL A 119 -12.24 3.27 3.47
N ALA A 120 -13.53 3.42 3.72
CA ALA A 120 -14.34 2.29 4.18
C ALA A 120 -14.42 1.22 3.08
N THR A 121 -14.43 -0.06 3.46
CA THR A 121 -14.54 -1.17 2.49
C THR A 121 -15.79 -1.06 1.61
N THR A 122 -16.89 -0.51 2.14
CA THR A 122 -18.14 -0.27 1.38
C THR A 122 -18.06 0.87 0.38
N ALA A 123 -17.02 1.70 0.46
CA ALA A 123 -16.78 2.84 -0.42
C ALA A 123 -15.66 2.59 -1.45
N LEU A 124 -15.16 1.35 -1.53
CA LEU A 124 -14.12 0.99 -2.50
C LEU A 124 -14.67 1.10 -3.94
N PRO A 125 -13.95 1.81 -4.83
CA PRO A 125 -14.30 1.83 -6.24
C PRO A 125 -13.96 0.47 -6.89
N ALA A 126 -14.47 0.25 -8.10
CA ALA A 126 -14.20 -0.97 -8.87
C ALA A 126 -12.70 -1.21 -9.16
N ARG A 127 -11.88 -0.14 -9.11
CA ARG A 127 -10.42 -0.19 -9.23
C ARG A 127 -9.78 0.55 -8.06
N PRO A 128 -9.56 -0.13 -6.91
CA PRO A 128 -9.11 0.48 -5.67
C PRO A 128 -7.59 0.74 -5.65
N ALA A 129 -6.98 1.07 -6.78
CA ALA A 129 -5.54 1.27 -6.86
C ALA A 129 -5.06 2.36 -5.89
N CYS A 130 -3.97 2.07 -5.18
CA CYS A 130 -3.37 2.91 -4.15
C CYS A 130 -4.31 3.30 -3.00
N MET A 131 -5.26 2.44 -2.64
CA MET A 131 -6.18 2.70 -1.52
C MET A 131 -5.96 1.70 -0.39
N ILE A 132 -6.19 2.14 0.83
CA ILE A 132 -6.24 1.31 2.03
C ILE A 132 -7.70 1.20 2.45
N ALA A 133 -8.27 0.02 2.25
CA ALA A 133 -9.60 -0.29 2.74
C ALA A 133 -9.54 -0.59 4.23
N VAL A 134 -10.39 0.07 5.00
CA VAL A 134 -10.64 -0.23 6.41
C VAL A 134 -12.03 -0.83 6.52
N GLY A 135 -12.12 -1.99 7.14
CA GLY A 135 -13.34 -2.80 7.18
C GLY A 135 -13.59 -3.39 8.56
N THR A 136 -14.81 -3.92 8.72
CA THR A 136 -15.17 -4.69 9.91
C THR A 136 -15.81 -6.02 9.53
N LYS A 137 -15.43 -7.09 10.23
CA LYS A 137 -16.07 -8.41 10.17
C LYS A 137 -16.55 -8.78 11.56
N GLY A 138 -17.81 -8.46 11.85
CA GLY A 138 -18.33 -8.55 13.21
C GLY A 138 -17.59 -7.60 14.15
N ARG A 139 -16.81 -8.16 15.08
CA ARG A 139 -15.98 -7.42 16.05
C ARG A 139 -14.54 -7.19 15.60
N ILE A 140 -14.14 -7.74 14.45
CA ILE A 140 -12.78 -7.62 13.95
C ILE A 140 -12.67 -6.41 13.03
N VAL A 141 -11.70 -5.53 13.28
CA VAL A 141 -11.32 -4.42 12.39
C VAL A 141 -10.12 -4.87 11.57
N GLN A 142 -10.25 -4.79 10.25
CA GLN A 142 -9.23 -5.23 9.29
C GLN A 142 -8.86 -4.08 8.36
N VAL A 143 -7.65 -4.14 7.84
CA VAL A 143 -7.19 -3.25 6.77
C VAL A 143 -6.73 -4.08 5.58
N THR A 144 -6.87 -3.55 4.37
CA THR A 144 -6.36 -4.16 3.14
C THR A 144 -5.83 -3.04 2.26
N GLY A 145 -4.53 -3.06 2.00
CA GLY A 145 -3.94 -2.17 1.00
C GLY A 145 -4.07 -2.75 -0.40
N TYR A 146 -4.24 -1.88 -1.38
CA TYR A 146 -4.29 -2.23 -2.79
C TYR A 146 -3.19 -1.50 -3.54
N ASP A 147 -2.39 -2.24 -4.30
CA ASP A 147 -1.24 -1.71 -5.03
C ASP A 147 -1.64 -0.74 -6.16
N THR A 148 -0.66 -0.30 -6.96
CA THR A 148 -0.89 0.62 -8.09
C THR A 148 -1.78 0.04 -9.20
N GLN A 149 -2.00 -1.27 -9.20
CA GLN A 149 -2.88 -1.99 -10.13
C GLN A 149 -4.25 -2.32 -9.52
N GLY A 150 -4.43 -2.09 -8.21
CA GLY A 150 -5.65 -2.43 -7.49
C GLY A 150 -5.69 -3.88 -6.99
N ILE A 151 -4.53 -4.54 -6.88
CA ILE A 151 -4.39 -5.90 -6.34
C ILE A 151 -4.17 -5.80 -4.83
N ALA A 152 -4.86 -6.64 -4.07
CA ALA A 152 -4.72 -6.69 -2.62
C ALA A 152 -3.30 -7.10 -2.22
N MET A 153 -2.73 -6.36 -1.27
CA MET A 153 -1.39 -6.56 -0.73
C MET A 153 -1.42 -7.48 0.50
N ASP A 154 -0.30 -8.11 0.81
CA ASP A 154 -0.17 -8.99 1.97
C ASP A 154 0.22 -8.18 3.23
N ASN A 155 -0.72 -8.07 4.17
CA ASN A 155 -0.52 -7.37 5.44
C ASN A 155 0.64 -7.92 6.27
N PHE A 156 0.93 -9.23 6.23
CA PHE A 156 2.04 -9.80 6.98
C PHE A 156 3.37 -9.38 6.40
N TYR A 157 3.51 -9.50 5.09
CA TYR A 157 4.71 -9.08 4.38
C TYR A 157 4.96 -7.58 4.60
N GLU A 158 3.94 -6.74 4.40
CA GLU A 158 4.09 -5.29 4.48
C GLU A 158 4.33 -4.78 5.91
N TYR A 159 3.84 -5.49 6.93
CA TYR A 159 4.18 -5.18 8.32
C TYR A 159 5.62 -5.57 8.67
N LEU A 160 6.10 -6.73 8.22
CA LEU A 160 7.44 -7.23 8.52
C LEU A 160 8.53 -6.46 7.76
N TYR A 161 8.24 -6.09 6.51
CA TYR A 161 9.14 -5.37 5.62
C TYR A 161 8.70 -3.91 5.49
N ALA A 162 8.64 -3.23 6.64
CA ALA A 162 8.29 -1.82 6.71
C ALA A 162 9.09 -1.02 5.66
N PRO A 163 8.42 -0.17 4.87
CA PRO A 163 9.12 0.69 3.94
C PRO A 163 10.07 1.58 4.73
N VAL A 164 11.30 1.68 4.25
CA VAL A 164 12.22 2.72 4.72
C VAL A 164 11.53 4.04 4.44
N SER A 165 11.16 4.76 5.50
CA SER A 165 10.73 6.14 5.35
C SER A 165 11.83 6.86 4.56
N PRO A 166 11.50 7.69 3.57
CA PRO A 166 12.44 8.71 3.15
C PRO A 166 12.69 9.52 4.43
N SER A 167 13.86 9.31 5.02
CA SER A 167 14.41 10.16 6.07
C SER A 167 14.71 11.50 5.42
N ASP A 168 14.07 12.55 5.93
CA ASP A 168 14.37 13.99 5.78
C ASP A 168 14.88 14.50 4.42
#